data_AF-A0A7K4R548-F1
#
_entry.id   AF-A0A7K4R548-F1
#
_cell.length_a   1.000
_cell.length_b   1.000
_cell.length_c   1.000
_cell.angle_alpha   90.00
_cell.angle_beta   90.00
_cell.angle_gamma   90.00
#
_symmetry.space_group_name_H-M   'P 1'
#
loop_
_entity.id
_entity.type
_entity.pdbx_description
1 polymer ?
#
loop_
_entity_poly.entity_id
_entity_poly.type
_entity_poly.pdbx_seq_one_letter_code
_entity_poly.pdbx_strand_id
1 'polypeptide(L)'
;FTAFFWGKKQPTEKKKPMILEKKVNLVTFQICGESQENVDAAESWIMDLILKEQFETTISNELIESFDERQIAALADLQRRKHVTIQLDSKLSLPEITISGISRDVCFVLVEIQTMIQKIKDDEEEQFKSELLSNLVEWRYLGSNDTFVAFDKWTNMQLEDAKLAKKPYLNVKINKKNYKVNLNTLQAHDNQGKTINIQRVSRSEGEL
;
A
#
# COMPACT_ATOMS: atom_id res chain seq x y z
N PHE A 1 6.99 -16.42 44.53
CA PHE A 1 7.43 -16.82 43.18
C PHE A 1 6.20 -17.27 42.40
N THR A 2 5.60 -16.34 41.66
CA THR A 2 4.42 -16.58 40.81
C THR A 2 4.91 -17.02 39.43
N ALA A 3 4.43 -18.19 39.01
CA ALA A 3 4.79 -18.82 37.74
C ALA A 3 4.21 -18.01 36.56
N PHE A 4 5.10 -17.58 35.66
CA PHE A 4 4.72 -16.98 34.38
C PHE A 4 4.49 -18.10 33.36
N PHE A 5 3.24 -18.28 32.94
CA PHE A 5 2.89 -19.23 31.89
C PHE A 5 3.25 -18.68 30.51
N TRP A 6 3.96 -19.51 29.77
CA TRP A 6 4.49 -19.30 28.42
C TRP A 6 3.37 -19.09 27.39
N GLY A 7 3.29 -17.91 26.78
CA GLY A 7 2.64 -17.75 25.48
C GLY A 7 3.57 -18.31 24.41
N LYS A 8 3.34 -19.55 23.95
CA LYS A 8 4.04 -20.09 22.77
C LYS A 8 3.61 -19.26 21.56
N LYS A 9 4.53 -18.50 20.96
CA LYS A 9 4.35 -17.97 19.61
C LYS A 9 4.06 -19.17 18.69
N GLN A 10 2.92 -19.16 18.03
CA GLN A 10 2.65 -20.14 16.98
C GLN A 10 3.77 -20.03 15.93
N PRO A 11 4.26 -21.16 15.37
CA PRO A 11 5.14 -21.10 14.22
C PRO A 11 4.34 -20.46 13.09
N THR A 12 4.76 -19.29 12.62
CA THR A 12 4.28 -18.74 11.36
C THR A 12 4.46 -19.82 10.30
N GLU A 13 3.36 -20.26 9.68
CA GLU A 13 3.39 -21.20 8.58
C GLU A 13 4.41 -20.71 7.55
N LYS A 14 5.35 -21.58 7.17
CA LYS A 14 6.32 -21.27 6.12
C LYS A 14 5.54 -21.00 4.83
N LYS A 15 5.31 -19.71 4.52
CA LYS A 15 4.70 -19.29 3.26
C LYS A 15 5.49 -19.96 2.12
N LYS A 16 4.80 -20.76 1.31
CA LYS A 16 5.41 -21.37 0.11
C LYS A 16 5.91 -20.23 -0.78
N PRO A 17 7.05 -20.39 -1.48
CA PRO A 17 7.50 -19.38 -2.40
C PRO A 17 6.41 -19.23 -3.46
N MET A 18 5.83 -18.04 -3.54
CA MET A 18 4.75 -17.77 -4.47
C MET A 18 5.39 -17.48 -5.81
N ILE A 19 5.62 -18.55 -6.58
CA ILE A 19 6.07 -18.45 -7.96
C ILE A 19 4.83 -18.11 -8.79
N LEU A 20 4.75 -16.87 -9.25
CA LEU A 20 3.73 -16.47 -10.22
C LEU A 20 4.01 -17.22 -11.52
N GLU A 21 2.99 -17.89 -12.08
CA GLU A 21 3.17 -18.82 -13.22
C GLU A 21 3.93 -18.18 -14.39
N LYS A 22 5.01 -18.84 -14.82
CA LYS A 22 5.85 -18.40 -15.94
C LYS A 22 5.27 -18.92 -17.25
N LYS A 23 4.65 -18.04 -18.04
CA LYS A 23 4.24 -18.36 -19.42
C LYS A 23 5.37 -17.99 -20.39
N VAL A 24 6.06 -18.99 -20.94
CA VAL A 24 7.10 -18.78 -21.96
C VAL A 24 6.44 -18.79 -23.34
N ASN A 25 6.47 -17.66 -24.04
CA ASN A 25 6.12 -17.60 -25.46
C ASN A 25 7.40 -17.79 -26.27
N LEU A 26 7.50 -18.92 -26.98
CA LEU A 26 8.62 -19.18 -27.87
C LEU A 26 8.45 -18.38 -29.17
N VAL A 27 9.51 -17.68 -29.58
CA VAL A 27 9.58 -16.98 -30.86
C VAL A 27 10.69 -17.63 -31.67
N THR A 28 10.39 -17.98 -32.93
CA THR A 28 11.36 -18.54 -33.87
C THR A 28 11.74 -17.49 -34.89
N PHE A 29 13.03 -17.21 -35.02
CA PHE A 29 13.59 -16.37 -36.08
C PHE A 29 14.12 -17.26 -37.20
N GLN A 30 13.82 -16.89 -38.45
CA GLN A 30 14.45 -17.49 -39.64
C GLN A 30 15.35 -16.41 -40.27
N ILE A 31 16.63 -16.72 -40.40
CA ILE A 31 17.64 -15.80 -40.94
C ILE A 31 18.13 -16.39 -42.26
N CYS A 32 18.09 -15.59 -43.33
CA CYS A 32 18.58 -15.99 -44.65
C CYS A 32 19.55 -14.92 -45.16
N GLY A 33 20.66 -15.35 -45.75
CA GLY A 33 21.71 -14.45 -46.25
C GLY A 33 22.48 -15.08 -47.40
N GLU A 34 23.26 -14.26 -48.09
CA GLU A 34 24.05 -14.66 -49.28
C GLU A 34 25.22 -15.59 -48.95
N SER A 35 25.69 -15.59 -47.70
CA SER A 35 26.74 -16.48 -47.18
C SER A 35 26.45 -16.88 -45.73
N GLN A 36 27.05 -17.99 -45.29
CA GLN A 36 26.94 -18.43 -43.88
C GLN A 36 27.49 -17.37 -42.91
N GLU A 37 28.61 -16.73 -43.27
CA GLU A 37 29.24 -15.68 -42.46
C GLU A 37 28.28 -14.50 -42.19
N ASN A 38 27.50 -14.11 -43.20
CA ASN A 38 26.49 -13.06 -43.05
C ASN A 38 25.33 -13.50 -42.14
N VAL A 39 24.93 -14.77 -42.21
CA VAL A 39 23.89 -15.34 -41.34
C VAL A 39 24.37 -15.39 -39.89
N ASP A 40 25.59 -15.88 -39.65
CA ASP A 40 26.17 -16.01 -38.30
C ASP A 40 26.39 -14.64 -37.63
N ALA A 41 26.82 -13.65 -38.42
CA ALA A 41 26.98 -12.27 -37.96
C ALA A 41 25.62 -11.65 -37.57
N ALA A 42 24.58 -11.86 -38.38
CA ALA A 42 23.23 -11.39 -38.07
C ALA A 42 22.62 -12.09 -36.86
N GLU A 43 22.80 -13.41 -36.73
CA GLU A 43 22.37 -14.19 -35.56
C GLU A 43 23.03 -13.65 -34.28
N SER A 44 24.36 -13.50 -34.29
CA SER A 44 25.11 -12.97 -33.15
C SER A 44 24.66 -11.57 -32.78
N TRP A 45 24.43 -10.69 -33.77
CA TRP A 45 23.95 -9.33 -33.52
C TRP A 45 22.57 -9.30 -32.87
N ILE A 46 21.63 -10.14 -33.34
CA ILE A 46 20.29 -10.25 -32.74
C ILE A 46 20.37 -10.78 -31.32
N MET A 47 21.17 -11.83 -31.08
CA MET A 47 21.36 -12.39 -29.73
C MET A 47 21.96 -11.37 -28.77
N ASP A 48 22.97 -10.61 -29.23
CA ASP A 48 23.56 -9.52 -28.47
C ASP A 48 22.52 -8.47 -28.06
N LEU A 49 21.65 -8.07 -28.98
CA LEU A 49 20.59 -7.09 -28.70
C LEU A 49 19.58 -7.64 -27.69
N ILE A 50 19.15 -8.89 -27.85
CA ILE A 50 18.22 -9.54 -26.92
C ILE A 50 18.84 -9.60 -25.52
N LEU A 51 20.09 -10.04 -25.40
CA LEU A 51 20.79 -10.17 -24.12
C LEU A 51 21.03 -8.80 -23.46
N LYS A 52 21.37 -7.76 -24.24
CA LYS A 52 21.56 -6.39 -23.73
C LYS A 52 20.26 -5.78 -23.19
N GLU A 53 19.11 -6.16 -23.73
CA GLU A 53 17.81 -5.68 -23.28
C GLU A 53 17.24 -6.49 -22.09
N GLN A 54 17.81 -7.66 -21.76
CA GLN A 54 17.43 -8.38 -20.55
C GLN A 54 17.97 -7.67 -19.31
N PHE A 55 17.10 -7.48 -18.33
CA PHE A 55 17.43 -6.87 -17.07
C PHE A 55 16.77 -7.63 -15.93
N GLU A 56 17.48 -7.71 -14.80
CA GLU A 56 16.97 -8.28 -13.56
C GLU A 56 17.29 -7.34 -12.40
N THR A 57 16.34 -7.19 -11.48
CA THR A 57 16.51 -6.40 -10.28
C THR A 57 15.76 -7.00 -9.11
N THR A 58 16.23 -6.74 -7.89
CA THR A 58 15.66 -7.28 -6.65
C THR A 58 15.34 -6.15 -5.68
N ILE A 59 14.18 -6.23 -5.04
CA ILE A 59 13.73 -5.32 -3.99
C ILE A 59 13.69 -6.12 -2.69
N SER A 60 14.44 -5.69 -1.68
CA SER A 60 14.43 -6.28 -0.35
C SER A 60 13.79 -5.29 0.63
N ASN A 61 12.66 -5.66 1.26
CA ASN A 61 11.92 -4.77 2.17
C ASN A 61 11.05 -5.59 3.13
N GLU A 62 11.06 -5.23 4.42
CA GLU A 62 10.27 -5.91 5.45
C GLU A 62 8.75 -5.82 5.22
N LEU A 63 8.27 -4.74 4.61
CA LEU A 63 6.85 -4.54 4.31
C LEU A 63 6.32 -5.44 3.19
N ILE A 64 7.20 -6.17 2.49
CA ILE A 64 6.75 -7.17 1.52
C ILE A 64 6.02 -8.33 2.24
N GLU A 65 6.34 -8.61 3.51
CA GLU A 65 5.67 -9.64 4.31
C GLU A 65 4.18 -9.34 4.57
N SER A 66 3.80 -8.05 4.58
CA SER A 66 2.44 -7.57 4.82
C SER A 66 1.58 -7.51 3.56
N PHE A 67 2.09 -7.91 2.39
CA PHE A 67 1.31 -7.98 1.16
C PHE A 67 0.14 -8.96 1.32
N ASP A 68 -1.07 -8.44 1.14
CA ASP A 68 -2.33 -9.17 1.17
C ASP A 68 -2.75 -9.65 -0.23
N GLU A 69 -3.92 -10.28 -0.32
CA GLU A 69 -4.46 -10.80 -1.58
C GLU A 69 -4.55 -9.74 -2.70
N ARG A 70 -4.78 -8.47 -2.36
CA ARG A 70 -4.85 -7.36 -3.31
C ARG A 70 -3.49 -7.02 -3.87
N GLN A 71 -2.45 -6.91 -3.03
CA GLN A 71 -1.10 -6.64 -3.55
C GLN A 71 -0.59 -7.84 -4.37
N ILE A 72 -0.86 -9.07 -3.92
CA ILE A 72 -0.50 -10.28 -4.67
C ILE A 72 -1.21 -10.33 -6.03
N ALA A 73 -2.51 -10.00 -6.09
CA ALA A 73 -3.24 -9.90 -7.35
C ALA A 73 -2.68 -8.78 -8.26
N ALA A 74 -2.26 -7.65 -7.69
CA ALA A 74 -1.63 -6.57 -8.43
C ALA A 74 -0.27 -6.99 -9.04
N LEU A 75 0.55 -7.75 -8.30
CA LEU A 75 1.80 -8.32 -8.83
C LEU A 75 1.53 -9.28 -9.98
N ALA A 76 0.54 -10.17 -9.86
CA ALA A 76 0.15 -11.09 -10.93
C ALA A 76 -0.33 -10.35 -12.19
N ASP A 77 -1.10 -9.27 -12.02
CA ASP A 77 -1.54 -8.41 -13.12
C ASP A 77 -0.36 -7.68 -13.80
N LEU A 78 0.57 -7.11 -13.01
CA LEU A 78 1.78 -6.48 -13.54
C LEU A 78 2.61 -7.48 -14.34
N GLN A 79 2.83 -8.68 -13.80
CA GLN A 79 3.55 -9.75 -14.49
C GLN A 79 2.94 -10.03 -15.87
N ARG A 80 1.62 -10.19 -15.94
CA ARG A 80 0.89 -10.46 -17.18
C ARG A 80 0.95 -9.31 -18.17
N ARG A 81 0.71 -8.07 -17.73
CA ARG A 81 0.61 -6.90 -18.61
C ARG A 81 1.98 -6.42 -19.13
N LYS A 82 3.04 -6.68 -18.37
CA LYS A 82 4.40 -6.22 -18.66
C LYS A 82 5.33 -7.33 -19.13
N HIS A 83 4.83 -8.56 -19.26
CA HIS A 83 5.60 -9.70 -19.74
C HIS A 83 6.93 -9.90 -19.00
N VAL A 84 6.97 -9.52 -17.72
CA VAL A 84 8.10 -9.77 -16.83
C VAL A 84 7.88 -11.09 -16.09
N THR A 85 8.90 -11.57 -15.39
CA THR A 85 8.79 -12.60 -14.36
C THR A 85 8.97 -11.93 -13.00
N ILE A 86 8.06 -12.18 -12.06
CA ILE A 86 8.11 -11.68 -10.70
C ILE A 86 8.18 -12.88 -9.76
N GLN A 87 9.22 -12.93 -8.93
CA GLN A 87 9.44 -13.98 -7.96
C GLN A 87 9.43 -13.39 -6.56
N LEU A 88 8.60 -13.93 -5.69
CA LEU A 88 8.53 -13.55 -4.28
C LEU A 88 9.23 -14.61 -3.42
N ASP A 89 10.31 -14.21 -2.76
CA ASP A 89 10.98 -15.03 -1.76
C ASP A 89 10.71 -14.49 -0.35
N SER A 90 9.81 -15.17 0.36
CA SER A 90 9.43 -14.86 1.74
C SER A 90 10.10 -15.78 2.76
N LYS A 91 11.10 -16.58 2.38
CA LYS A 91 11.80 -17.49 3.29
C LYS A 91 13.08 -16.90 3.88
N LEU A 92 13.56 -15.81 3.29
CA LEU A 92 14.70 -15.04 3.77
C LEU A 92 14.31 -14.23 5.00
N SER A 93 15.30 -13.86 5.82
CA SER A 93 15.09 -12.98 6.99
C SER A 93 14.62 -11.58 6.62
N LEU A 94 14.83 -11.18 5.36
CA LEU A 94 14.30 -9.99 4.74
C LEU A 94 13.60 -10.45 3.46
N PRO A 95 12.27 -10.25 3.31
CA PRO A 95 11.56 -10.70 2.13
C PRO A 95 12.02 -9.95 0.88
N GLU A 96 12.06 -10.66 -0.24
CA GLU A 96 12.56 -10.14 -1.51
C GLU A 96 11.60 -10.37 -2.67
N ILE A 97 11.55 -9.40 -3.59
CA ILE A 97 10.90 -9.53 -4.88
C ILE A 97 11.95 -9.36 -5.98
N THR A 98 12.14 -10.40 -6.78
CA THR A 98 13.00 -10.37 -7.98
C THR A 98 12.14 -10.19 -9.22
N ILE A 99 12.54 -9.27 -10.09
CA ILE A 99 11.86 -8.93 -11.33
C ILE A 99 12.83 -9.13 -12.49
N SER A 100 12.48 -9.94 -13.48
CA SER A 100 13.29 -10.16 -14.68
C SER A 100 12.49 -10.04 -15.96
N GLY A 101 13.11 -9.52 -17.01
CA GLY A 101 12.48 -9.31 -18.31
C GLY A 101 13.18 -8.21 -19.11
N ILE A 102 12.44 -7.57 -20.02
CA ILE A 102 13.01 -6.45 -20.78
C ILE A 102 13.17 -5.20 -19.91
N SER A 103 14.30 -4.50 -20.08
CA SER A 103 14.74 -3.37 -19.26
C SER A 103 13.64 -2.35 -18.94
N ARG A 104 12.94 -1.87 -19.97
CA ARG A 104 11.85 -0.89 -19.84
C ARG A 104 10.72 -1.35 -18.93
N ASP A 105 10.28 -2.59 -19.10
CA ASP A 105 9.15 -3.13 -18.35
C ASP A 105 9.54 -3.50 -16.93
N VAL A 106 10.77 -4.01 -16.73
CA VAL A 106 11.33 -4.25 -15.39
C VAL A 106 11.41 -2.94 -14.59
N CYS A 107 11.93 -1.87 -15.19
CA CYS A 107 11.99 -0.55 -14.54
C CYS A 107 10.60 -0.01 -14.19
N PHE A 108 9.61 -0.20 -15.06
CA PHE A 108 8.23 0.19 -14.77
C PHE A 108 7.66 -0.58 -13.56
N VAL A 109 7.82 -1.91 -13.56
CA VAL A 109 7.30 -2.78 -12.49
C VAL A 109 8.00 -2.50 -11.16
N LEU A 110 9.30 -2.22 -11.18
CA LEU A 110 10.07 -1.79 -10.01
C LEU A 110 9.42 -0.57 -9.32
N VAL A 111 9.08 0.46 -10.10
CA VAL A 111 8.45 1.69 -9.57
C VAL A 111 7.06 1.41 -8.99
N GLU A 112 6.26 0.57 -9.66
CA GLU A 112 4.92 0.20 -9.15
C GLU A 112 5.01 -0.57 -7.83
N ILE A 113 5.97 -1.48 -7.68
CA ILE A 113 6.18 -2.24 -6.45
C ILE A 113 6.67 -1.34 -5.32
N GLN A 114 7.63 -0.46 -5.59
CA GLN A 114 8.06 0.55 -4.63
C GLN A 114 6.91 1.46 -4.18
N THR A 115 6.01 1.81 -5.10
CA THR A 115 4.80 2.59 -4.79
C THR A 115 3.84 1.81 -3.90
N MET A 116 3.67 0.50 -4.11
CA MET A 116 2.86 -0.34 -3.23
C MET A 116 3.43 -0.41 -1.81
N ILE A 117 4.75 -0.60 -1.68
CA ILE A 117 5.45 -0.61 -0.39
C ILE A 117 5.30 0.74 0.32
N GLN A 118 5.49 1.85 -0.41
CA GLN A 118 5.35 3.18 0.16
C GLN A 118 3.94 3.44 0.68
N LYS A 119 2.89 3.00 -0.03
CA LYS A 119 1.50 3.13 0.44
C LYS A 119 1.25 2.38 1.75
N ILE A 120 1.76 1.15 1.88
CA ILE A 120 1.64 0.38 3.13
C ILE A 120 2.30 1.15 4.27
N LYS A 121 3.50 1.68 4.03
CA LYS A 121 4.22 2.48 5.03
C LYS A 121 3.45 3.73 5.44
N ASP A 122 2.90 4.46 4.46
CA ASP A 122 2.12 5.67 4.70
C ASP A 122 0.85 5.34 5.52
N ASP A 123 0.15 4.26 5.16
CA ASP A 123 -1.06 3.80 5.87
C ASP A 123 -0.74 3.41 7.33
N GLU A 124 0.37 2.70 7.59
CA GLU A 124 0.81 2.34 8.95
C GLU A 124 1.17 3.59 9.78
N GLU A 125 1.88 4.55 9.16
CA GLU A 125 2.25 5.80 9.81
C GLU A 125 1.02 6.63 10.17
N GLU A 126 0.06 6.76 9.26
CA GLU A 126 -1.19 7.47 9.51
C GLU A 126 -2.06 6.76 10.56
N GLN A 127 -2.10 5.43 10.54
CA GLN A 127 -2.79 4.67 11.59
C GLN A 127 -2.16 4.97 12.95
N PHE A 128 -0.83 4.87 13.08
CA PHE A 128 -0.12 5.14 14.33
C PHE A 128 -0.36 6.57 14.82
N LYS A 129 -0.29 7.56 13.92
CA LYS A 129 -0.63 8.97 14.24
C LYS A 129 -2.05 9.11 14.76
N SER A 130 -3.02 8.46 14.13
CA SER A 130 -4.43 8.53 14.53
C SER A 130 -4.65 7.94 15.92
N GLU A 131 -3.92 6.87 16.27
CA GLU A 131 -3.97 6.25 17.58
C GLU A 131 -3.38 7.15 18.65
N LEU A 132 -2.18 7.68 18.43
CA LEU A 132 -1.53 8.58 19.39
C LEU A 132 -2.37 9.82 19.64
N LEU A 133 -2.88 10.43 18.57
CA LEU A 133 -3.67 11.65 18.67
C LEU A 133 -5.00 11.43 19.40
N SER A 134 -5.62 10.27 19.22
CA SER A 134 -6.87 9.93 19.92
C SER A 134 -6.72 9.89 21.45
N ASN A 135 -5.49 9.75 21.97
CA ASN A 135 -5.22 9.84 23.40
C ASN A 135 -5.18 11.28 23.92
N LEU A 136 -4.92 12.26 23.05
CA LEU A 136 -4.74 13.67 23.42
C LEU A 136 -5.99 14.52 23.16
N VAL A 137 -6.74 14.19 22.11
CA VAL A 137 -7.88 14.97 21.67
C VAL A 137 -8.98 14.06 21.17
N GLU A 138 -10.22 14.35 21.57
CA GLU A 138 -11.41 13.70 21.07
C GLU A 138 -12.39 14.70 20.49
N TRP A 139 -12.71 14.49 19.22
CA TRP A 139 -13.78 15.12 18.49
C TRP A 139 -15.04 14.28 18.63
N ARG A 140 -16.16 14.95 18.88
CA ARG A 140 -17.48 14.34 19.06
C ARG A 140 -18.52 15.10 18.25
N TYR A 141 -19.62 14.43 17.90
CA TYR A 141 -20.79 15.05 17.27
C TYR A 141 -22.04 14.78 18.09
N LEU A 142 -23.03 15.67 18.02
CA LEU A 142 -24.31 15.50 18.69
C LEU A 142 -25.12 14.41 17.98
N GLY A 143 -25.34 13.30 18.67
CA GLY A 143 -26.14 12.16 18.23
C GLY A 143 -27.64 12.43 18.23
N SER A 144 -28.42 11.50 17.70
CA SER A 144 -29.90 11.61 17.62
C SER A 144 -30.61 11.54 18.98
N ASN A 145 -29.90 11.09 20.01
CA ASN A 145 -30.36 10.97 21.39
C ASN A 145 -29.88 12.16 22.27
N ASP A 146 -29.47 13.27 21.65
CA ASP A 146 -28.87 14.44 22.32
C ASP A 146 -27.61 14.14 23.14
N THR A 147 -26.96 13.00 22.90
CA THR A 147 -25.65 12.68 23.51
C THR A 147 -24.52 12.87 22.51
N PHE A 148 -23.35 13.27 23.01
CA PHE A 148 -22.15 13.37 22.18
C PHE A 148 -21.55 11.99 21.92
N VAL A 149 -21.35 11.70 20.63
CA VAL A 149 -20.72 10.46 20.16
C VAL A 149 -19.37 10.79 19.57
N ALA A 150 -18.33 10.05 19.94
CA ALA A 150 -16.99 10.23 19.40
C ALA A 150 -16.92 9.87 17.91
N PHE A 151 -16.08 10.58 17.17
CA PHE A 151 -15.66 10.15 15.84
C PHE A 151 -14.70 8.96 15.95
N ASP A 152 -14.59 8.17 14.88
CA ASP A 152 -13.52 7.18 14.76
C ASP A 152 -12.14 7.87 14.75
N LYS A 153 -11.09 7.15 15.14
CA LYS A 153 -9.73 7.69 15.30
C LYS A 153 -9.22 8.40 14.04
N TRP A 154 -9.55 7.86 12.87
CA TRP A 154 -9.16 8.45 11.60
C TRP A 154 -9.86 9.79 11.35
N THR A 155 -11.19 9.84 11.43
CA THR A 155 -11.95 11.10 11.27
C THR A 155 -11.57 12.12 12.35
N ASN A 156 -11.31 11.68 13.58
CA ASN A 156 -10.79 12.50 14.68
C ASN A 156 -9.47 13.18 14.31
N MET A 157 -8.52 12.41 13.76
CA MET A 157 -7.24 12.94 13.29
C MET A 157 -7.43 13.96 12.17
N GLN A 158 -8.26 13.66 11.17
CA GLN A 158 -8.53 14.60 10.07
C GLN A 158 -9.14 15.93 10.54
N LEU A 159 -10.06 15.88 11.52
CA LEU A 159 -10.65 17.08 12.12
C LEU A 159 -9.61 17.93 12.84
N GLU A 160 -8.72 17.29 13.61
CA GLU A 160 -7.67 17.98 14.31
C GLU A 160 -6.62 18.57 13.37
N ASP A 161 -6.14 17.81 12.39
CA ASP A 161 -5.19 18.29 11.39
C ASP A 161 -5.76 19.47 10.60
N ALA A 162 -7.03 19.39 10.21
CA ALA A 162 -7.71 20.49 9.54
C ALA A 162 -7.84 21.72 10.45
N LYS A 163 -8.09 21.52 11.75
CA LYS A 163 -8.15 22.61 12.73
C LYS A 163 -6.78 23.28 12.91
N LEU A 164 -5.71 22.50 13.05
CA LEU A 164 -4.33 22.98 13.18
C LEU A 164 -3.85 23.69 11.92
N ALA A 165 -4.19 23.16 10.74
CA ALA A 165 -3.93 23.78 9.44
C ALA A 165 -4.83 25.00 9.15
N LYS A 166 -5.70 25.40 10.09
CA LYS A 166 -6.64 26.52 9.96
C LYS A 166 -7.55 26.40 8.72
N LYS A 167 -7.85 25.18 8.29
CA LYS A 167 -8.82 24.93 7.21
C LYS A 167 -10.21 25.29 7.75
N PRO A 168 -11.01 26.09 7.03
CA PRO A 168 -12.33 26.50 7.51
C PRO A 168 -13.34 25.35 7.45
N TYR A 169 -13.18 24.42 6.50
CA TYR A 169 -14.11 23.33 6.27
C TYR A 169 -13.43 21.98 6.07
N LEU A 170 -14.11 20.91 6.50
CA LEU A 170 -13.73 19.52 6.24
C LEU A 170 -14.99 18.71 5.93
N ASN A 171 -14.93 17.82 4.93
CA ASN A 171 -16.01 16.86 4.68
C ASN A 171 -15.78 15.60 5.53
N VAL A 172 -16.81 15.18 6.26
CA VAL A 172 -16.78 13.97 7.10
C VAL A 172 -18.03 13.13 6.84
N LYS A 173 -18.02 11.88 7.30
CA LYS A 173 -19.20 11.02 7.28
C LYS A 173 -19.72 10.80 8.70
N ILE A 174 -21.00 11.10 8.91
CA ILE A 174 -21.72 10.81 10.16
C ILE A 174 -22.91 9.93 9.79
N ASN A 175 -23.01 8.74 10.40
CA ASN A 175 -24.06 7.76 10.10
C ASN A 175 -24.20 7.48 8.58
N LYS A 176 -23.07 7.27 7.90
CA LYS A 176 -22.95 7.02 6.45
C LYS A 176 -23.42 8.17 5.54
N LYS A 177 -23.78 9.34 6.09
CA LYS A 177 -24.14 10.54 5.33
C LYS A 177 -22.98 11.53 5.35
N ASN A 178 -22.77 12.25 4.24
CA ASN A 178 -21.72 13.26 4.13
C ASN A 178 -22.18 14.56 4.80
N TYR A 179 -21.30 15.16 5.59
CA TYR A 179 -21.48 16.48 6.19
C TYR A 179 -20.25 17.34 5.91
N LYS A 180 -20.47 18.63 5.71
CA LYS A 180 -19.42 19.64 5.66
C LYS A 180 -19.31 20.30 7.04
N VAL A 181 -18.23 20.00 7.74
CA VAL A 181 -17.89 20.60 9.05
C VAL A 181 -17.31 21.97 8.82
N ASN A 182 -17.84 22.98 9.52
CA ASN A 182 -17.23 24.27 9.71
C ASN A 182 -16.43 24.26 11.02
N LEU A 183 -15.10 24.32 10.93
CA LEU A 183 -14.18 24.19 12.07
C LEU A 183 -14.06 25.47 12.92
N ASN A 184 -14.68 26.57 12.48
CA ASN A 184 -14.78 27.81 13.24
C ASN A 184 -16.04 27.85 14.09
N THR A 185 -17.19 27.43 13.53
CA THR A 185 -18.46 27.39 14.27
C THR A 185 -18.71 26.07 14.99
N LEU A 186 -17.90 25.03 14.71
CA LEU A 186 -18.05 23.66 15.21
C LEU A 186 -19.42 23.06 14.87
N GLN A 187 -19.83 23.22 13.61
CA GLN A 187 -21.10 22.72 13.08
C GLN A 187 -20.89 21.93 11.79
N ALA A 188 -21.60 20.81 11.64
CA ALA A 188 -21.64 19.99 10.44
C ALA A 188 -22.96 20.24 9.70
N HIS A 189 -22.89 20.57 8.41
CA HIS A 189 -24.07 20.77 7.57
C HIS A 189 -24.15 19.69 6.50
N ASP A 190 -25.33 19.07 6.33
CA ASP A 190 -25.59 18.22 5.17
C ASP A 190 -26.08 19.04 3.95
N ASN A 191 -26.27 18.35 2.83
CA ASN A 191 -26.81 18.95 1.61
C ASN A 191 -28.31 19.27 1.67
N GLN A 192 -29.00 18.90 2.76
CA GLN A 192 -30.43 19.13 3.00
C GLN A 192 -30.66 20.26 4.02
N GLY A 193 -29.59 20.90 4.52
CA GLY A 193 -29.66 21.99 5.49
C GLY A 193 -29.72 21.53 6.95
N LYS A 194 -29.65 20.22 7.23
CA LYS A 194 -29.54 19.71 8.60
C LYS A 194 -28.19 20.12 9.19
N THR A 195 -28.23 20.63 10.42
CA THR A 195 -27.04 21.04 11.17
C THR A 195 -26.84 20.14 12.38
N ILE A 196 -25.60 19.71 12.61
CA ILE A 196 -25.18 18.91 13.77
C ILE A 196 -24.06 19.65 14.48
N ASN A 197 -24.17 19.80 15.80
CA ASN A 197 -23.11 20.40 16.60
C ASN A 197 -21.94 19.42 16.78
N ILE A 198 -20.73 19.93 16.73
CA ILE A 198 -19.48 19.20 16.94
C ILE A 198 -18.79 19.79 18.17
N GLN A 199 -18.06 18.95 18.89
CA GLN A 199 -17.29 19.35 20.05
C GLN A 199 -15.87 18.79 19.92
N ARG A 200 -14.87 19.60 20.29
CA ARG A 200 -13.49 19.17 20.50
C ARG A 200 -13.20 19.16 21.99
N VAL A 201 -12.72 18.04 22.51
CA VAL A 201 -12.36 17.85 23.92
C VAL A 201 -10.89 17.50 24.00
N SER A 202 -10.11 18.28 24.77
CA SER A 202 -8.74 17.90 25.11
C SER A 202 -8.79 16.83 26.19
N ARG A 203 -8.08 15.72 25.99
CA ARG A 203 -7.86 14.68 26.99
C ARG A 203 -6.49 14.95 27.62
N SER A 204 -6.47 15.62 28.78
CA SER A 204 -5.25 15.71 29.59
C SER A 204 -4.94 14.35 30.22
N GLU A 205 -3.66 14.04 30.44
CA GLU A 205 -3.20 12.92 31.28
C GLU A 205 -3.80 13.07 32.69
N GLY A 206 -4.99 12.50 32.91
CA GLY A 206 -5.73 12.70 34.16
C GLY A 206 -7.01 11.89 34.31
N GLU A 207 -7.32 11.02 33.35
CA GLU A 207 -8.36 9.99 33.46
C GLU A 207 -7.82 8.69 32.84
N LEU A 208 -6.74 8.15 33.42
CA LEU A 208 -6.31 6.76 33.26
C LEU A 208 -6.68 5.98 34.52
#